data_AF-A0A742LKR7-F1
#
_entry.id   AF-A0A742LKR7-F1
#
_cell.length_a   1.000
_cell.length_b   1.000
_cell.length_c   1.000
_cell.angle_alpha   90.00
_cell.angle_beta   90.00
_cell.angle_gamma   90.00
#
_symmetry.space_group_name_H-M   'P 1'
#
loop_
_entity.id
_entity.type
_entity.pdbx_description
1 polymer ?
#
loop_
_entity_poly.entity_id
_entity_poly.type
_entity_poly.pdbx_seq_one_letter_code
_entity_poly.pdbx_strand_id
1 'polypeptide(L)' 'MKIKFMEVARQAADMERQRAFKQAGQLWNQALFVARSDINAEYCRLRADFCLSSMFTRNAQF' A
#
# COMPACT_ATOMS: atom_id res chain seq x y z
N MET A 1 -16.39 1.54 12.29
CA MET A 1 -15.35 0.48 12.40
C MET A 1 -13.99 1.16 12.44
N LYS A 2 -13.17 0.94 13.49
CA LYS A 2 -11.86 1.60 13.62
C LYS A 2 -10.84 0.80 12.81
N ILE A 3 -10.51 1.27 11.61
CA ILE A 3 -9.50 0.65 10.74
C ILE A 3 -8.15 0.71 11.46
N LYS A 4 -7.52 -0.44 11.72
CA LYS A 4 -6.21 -0.49 12.38
C LYS A 4 -5.10 -0.48 11.34
N PHE A 5 -4.13 0.41 11.54
CA PHE A 5 -2.92 0.52 10.71
C PHE A 5 -2.30 -0.85 10.36
N MET A 6 -2.05 -1.70 11.37
CA MET A 6 -1.40 -3.00 11.18
C MET A 6 -2.20 -3.97 10.32
N GLU A 7 -3.54 -3.89 10.35
CA GLU A 7 -4.40 -4.76 9.54
C GLU A 7 -4.30 -4.36 8.06
N VAL A 8 -4.38 -3.05 7.77
CA VAL A 8 -4.26 -2.52 6.40
C VAL A 8 -2.86 -2.73 5.84
N ALA A 9 -1.82 -2.45 6.63
CA ALA A 9 -0.43 -2.64 6.23
C ALA A 9 -0.11 -4.12 5.93
N ARG A 10 -0.69 -5.06 6.71
CA ARG A 10 -0.56 -6.50 6.43
C ARG A 10 -1.21 -6.87 5.10
N GLN A 11 -2.43 -6.40 4.86
CA GLN A 11 -3.13 -6.65 3.60
C GLN A 11 -2.37 -6.05 2.41
N ALA A 12 -1.81 -4.85 2.55
CA ALA A 12 -0.99 -4.23 1.52
C ALA A 12 0.24 -5.11 1.18
N ALA A 13 0.92 -5.61 2.20
CA ALA A 13 2.06 -6.52 2.03
C ALA A 13 1.66 -7.88 1.41
N ASP A 14 0.48 -8.42 1.74
CA ASP A 14 -0.05 -9.63 1.10
C ASP A 14 -0.31 -9.41 -0.40
N MET A 15 -0.86 -8.25 -0.77
CA MET A 15 -1.10 -7.91 -2.17
C MET A 15 0.20 -7.75 -2.96
N GLU A 16 1.25 -7.17 -2.36
CA GLU A 16 2.57 -7.14 -3.02
C GLU A 16 3.14 -8.54 -3.25
N ARG A 17 3.03 -9.46 -2.29
CA ARG A 17 3.46 -10.85 -2.46
C ARG A 17 2.73 -11.54 -3.62
N GLN A 18 1.48 -11.16 -3.85
CA GLN A 18 0.65 -11.65 -4.96
C GLN A 18 0.88 -10.88 -6.27
N ARG A 19 1.83 -9.95 -6.32
CA ARG A 19 2.09 -9.06 -7.47
C ARG A 19 0.90 -8.17 -7.86
N ALA A 20 -0.06 -8.01 -6.96
CA ALA A 20 -1.21 -7.13 -7.12
C ALA A 20 -0.85 -5.67 -6.77
N PHE A 21 0.16 -5.12 -7.44
CA PHE A 21 0.80 -3.86 -7.05
C PHE A 21 -0.16 -2.65 -7.04
N LYS A 22 -1.12 -2.59 -7.97
CA LYS A 22 -2.12 -1.51 -7.96
C LYS A 22 -2.96 -1.52 -6.68
N GLN A 23 -3.43 -2.69 -6.25
CA GLN A 23 -4.22 -2.86 -5.02
C GLN A 23 -3.36 -2.64 -3.78
N ALA A 24 -2.12 -3.17 -3.79
CA ALA A 24 -1.16 -2.93 -2.72
C ALA A 24 -0.89 -1.43 -2.51
N GLY A 25 -0.67 -0.67 -3.57
CA GLY A 25 -0.42 0.76 -3.50
C GLY A 25 -1.60 1.55 -2.94
N GLN A 26 -2.83 1.17 -3.28
CA GLN A 26 -4.04 1.75 -2.70
C GLN A 26 -4.14 1.45 -1.19
N LEU A 27 -3.84 0.21 -0.78
CA LEU A 27 -3.82 -0.16 0.64
C LEU A 27 -2.70 0.54 1.40
N TRP A 28 -1.53 0.77 0.81
CA TRP A 28 -0.47 1.57 1.43
C TRP A 28 -0.88 3.03 1.62
N ASN A 29 -1.59 3.64 0.66
CA ASN A 29 -2.16 4.97 0.84
C ASN A 29 -3.22 5.01 1.96
N GLN A 30 -4.01 3.95 2.09
CA GLN A 30 -4.97 3.83 3.20
C GLN A 30 -4.24 3.65 4.55
N ALA A 31 -3.17 2.85 4.58
CA ALA A 31 -2.34 2.66 5.77
C ALA A 31 -1.64 3.95 6.20
N LEU A 32 -1.16 4.75 5.23
CA LEU A 32 -0.61 6.09 5.44
C LEU A 32 -1.58 6.99 6.21
N PHE A 33 -2.85 7.04 5.79
CA PHE A 33 -3.85 7.91 6.41
C PHE A 33 -4.18 7.54 7.87
N VAL A 34 -4.02 6.27 8.24
CA VAL A 34 -4.30 5.77 9.61
C VAL A 34 -3.03 5.58 10.45
N ALA A 35 -1.85 5.86 9.89
CA ALA A 35 -0.58 5.80 10.60
C ALA A 35 -0.50 6.93 11.63
N ARG A 36 -0.12 6.58 12.86
CA ARG A 36 0.06 7.53 13.97
C ARG A 36 1.51 7.97 14.18
N SER A 37 2.44 7.25 13.56
CA SER A 37 3.88 7.49 13.65
C SER A 37 4.36 7.96 12.30
N ASP A 38 5.15 9.03 12.29
CA ASP A 38 5.70 9.61 11.06
C ASP A 38 6.57 8.61 10.29
N ILE A 39 7.30 7.74 11.00
CA ILE A 39 8.10 6.66 10.39
C ILE A 39 7.19 5.70 9.61
N ASN A 40 6.06 5.33 10.20
CA ASN A 40 5.09 4.44 9.54
C ASN A 40 4.41 5.13 8.36
N ALA A 41 4.11 6.42 8.50
CA ALA A 41 3.54 7.22 7.42
C ALA A 41 4.52 7.31 6.25
N GLU A 42 5.78 7.66 6.50
CA GLU A 42 6.82 7.73 5.47
C GLU A 42 7.03 6.37 4.79
N TYR A 43 7.10 5.29 5.57
CA TYR A 43 7.18 3.94 5.02
C TYR A 43 6.01 3.62 4.08
N CYS A 44 4.78 3.94 4.50
CA CYS A 44 3.59 3.71 3.66
C CYS A 44 3.61 4.54 2.39
N ARG A 45 4.05 5.81 2.46
CA ARG A 45 4.19 6.69 1.29
C ARG A 45 5.16 6.09 0.28
N LEU A 46 6.36 5.71 0.72
CA LEU A 46 7.38 5.12 -0.15
C LEU A 46 6.90 3.82 -0.80
N ARG A 47 6.15 2.99 -0.06
CA ARG A 47 5.59 1.75 -0.58
C ARG A 47 4.44 1.97 -1.55
N ALA A 48 3.60 2.97 -1.30
CA ALA A 48 2.56 3.38 -2.25
C ALA A 48 3.20 3.89 -3.56
N ASP A 49 4.21 4.76 -3.48
CA ASP A 49 4.94 5.28 -4.64
C ASP A 49 5.58 4.15 -5.46
N PHE A 50 6.24 3.20 -4.79
CA PHE A 50 6.80 2.01 -5.43
C PHE A 50 5.74 1.20 -6.18
N CYS A 51 4.66 0.84 -5.48
CA CYS A 51 3.59 0.00 -6.02
C CYS A 51 2.80 0.65 -7.16
N LEU A 52 2.56 1.96 -7.06
CA LEU A 52 1.78 2.71 -8.04
C LEU A 52 2.62 3.20 -9.24
N SER A 53 3.94 3.09 -9.18
CA SER A 53 4.79 3.46 -10.30
C SER A 53 4.41 2.69 -11.57
N SER A 54 4.52 3.37 -12.71
CA SER A 54 3.99 2.90 -14.00
C SER A 54 4.52 1.53 -14.42
N MET A 55 5.73 1.15 -13.99
CA MET A 55 6.31 -0.16 -14.27
C MET A 55 5.52 -1.33 -13.67
N PHE A 56 4.90 -1.14 -12.50
CA PHE A 56 4.15 -2.19 -11.81
C PHE A 56 2.64 -2.14 -12.09
N THR A 57 2.13 -1.02 -12.63
CA THR A 57 0.71 -0.82 -12.90
C THR A 57 0.33 -0.80 -14.38
N ARG A 58 1.30 -0.76 -15.30
CA ARG A 58 1.09 -0.73 -16.77
C ARG A 58 0.39 -1.96 -17.35
N ASN A 59 0.58 -3.14 -16.76
CA ASN A 59 0.11 -4.42 -17.33
C ASN A 59 -1.18 -4.96 -16.70
N ALA A 60 -1.84 -4.21 -15.81
CA ALA A 60 -3.04 -4.65 -15.10
C ALA A 60 -4.35 -4.34 -15.87
N GLN A 61 -4.28 -4.13 -17.20
CA GLN A 61 -5.42 -3.84 -18.07
C GLN A 61 -5.63 -4.98 -19.08
N PHE A 62 -6.07 -6.15 -18.63
CA PHE A 62 -6.65 -7.18 -19.50
C PHE A 62 -7.75 -7.93 -18.76
#